data_AF-A0A3D2YH01-F1
#
_entry.id   AF-A0A3D2YH01-F1
#
_cell.length_a   1.000
_cell.length_b   1.000
_cell.length_c   1.000
_cell.angle_alpha   90.00
_cell.angle_beta   90.00
_cell.angle_gamma   90.00
#
_symmetry.space_group_name_H-M   'P 1'
#
loop_
_entity.id
_entity.type
_entity.pdbx_description
1 polymer ?
#
loop_
_entity_poly.entity_id
_entity_poly.type
_entity_poly.pdbx_seq_one_letter_code
_entity_poly.pdbx_strand_id
1 'polypeptide(L)' 'TTYQSACIAAQDMKEEFPDANIYVVDSLSASLGQGLLLYLAAHKKQEGLSAQELVQWVEDNKLHIDHWFTVDDL' A
#
# COMPACT_ATOMS: atom_id res chain seq x y z
N THR A 1 -5.21 -3.60 -12.85
CA THR A 1 -4.11 -4.42 -13.37
C THR A 1 -2.88 -4.37 -12.46
N THR A 2 -2.36 -3.20 -12.08
CA THR A 2 -1.18 -3.08 -11.18
C THR A 2 -1.29 -3.87 -9.88
N TYR A 3 -2.39 -3.73 -9.14
CA TYR A 3 -2.62 -4.49 -7.89
C TYR A 3 -2.57 -6.00 -8.12
N GLN A 4 -3.31 -6.49 -9.12
CA GLN A 4 -3.33 -7.92 -9.44
C GLN A 4 -1.96 -8.45 -9.86
N SER A 5 -1.20 -7.70 -10.64
CA SER A 5 0.18 -8.05 -11.01
C SER A 5 1.09 -8.14 -9.78
N ALA A 6 0.94 -7.21 -8.82
CA ALA A 6 1.68 -7.26 -7.56
C ALA A 6 1.28 -8.48 -6.69
N CYS A 7 0.00 -8.84 -6.65
CA CYS A 7 -0.46 -10.04 -5.94
C CYS A 7 0.13 -11.33 -6.54
N ILE A 8 0.18 -11.44 -7.87
CA ILE A 8 0.82 -12.58 -8.56
C ILE A 8 2.31 -12.63 -8.21
N ALA A 9 3.03 -11.50 -8.33
CA ALA A 9 4.45 -11.45 -7.99
C ALA A 9 4.71 -11.81 -6.51
N ALA A 10 3.86 -11.36 -5.57
CA ALA A 10 3.97 -11.72 -4.17
C ALA A 10 3.76 -13.23 -3.94
N GLN A 11 2.86 -13.86 -4.70
CA GLN A 11 2.64 -15.30 -4.65
C GLN A 11 3.85 -16.07 -5.20
N ASP A 12 4.41 -15.65 -6.35
CA ASP A 12 5.60 -16.26 -6.95
C ASP A 12 6.80 -16.16 -5.99
N MET A 13 7.01 -15.00 -5.35
CA MET A 13 8.08 -14.81 -4.37
C MET A 13 7.93 -15.69 -3.13
N LYS A 14 6.71 -16.09 -2.78
CA LYS A 14 6.47 -16.99 -1.63
C LYS A 14 6.92 -18.42 -1.93
N GLU A 15 6.96 -18.82 -3.20
CA GLU A 15 7.50 -20.12 -3.61
C GLU A 15 9.03 -20.18 -3.45
N GLU A 16 9.72 -19.09 -3.77
CA GLU A 16 11.19 -18.98 -3.67
C GLU A 16 11.66 -18.63 -2.25
N PHE A 17 10.89 -17.81 -1.52
CA PHE A 17 11.23 -17.29 -0.19
C PHE A 17 10.07 -17.52 0.80
N PRO A 18 9.89 -18.75 1.31
CA PRO A 18 8.75 -19.12 2.14
C PRO A 18 8.66 -18.35 3.47
N ASP A 19 9.79 -17.87 3.99
CA ASP A 19 9.87 -17.09 5.23
C ASP A 19 9.63 -15.59 5.03
N ALA A 20 9.58 -15.11 3.78
CA ALA A 20 9.36 -13.71 3.48
C ALA A 20 7.88 -13.34 3.70
N ASN A 21 7.66 -12.28 4.49
CA ASN A 21 6.33 -11.71 4.70
C ASN A 21 6.09 -10.57 3.70
N ILE A 22 5.38 -10.87 2.61
CA ILE A 22 5.04 -9.91 1.56
C ILE A 22 3.54 -9.61 1.62
N TYR A 23 3.20 -8.34 1.75
CA TYR A 23 1.83 -7.85 1.80
C TYR A 23 1.58 -6.86 0.67
N VAL A 24 0.46 -7.04 -0.03
CA VAL A 24 0.03 -6.15 -1.11
C VAL A 24 -1.28 -5.49 -0.70
N VAL A 25 -1.26 -4.16 -0.61
CA VAL A 25 -2.42 -3.34 -0.24
C VAL A 25 -2.87 -2.53 -1.44
N ASP A 26 -4.15 -2.62 -1.80
CA ASP A 26 -4.75 -1.72 -2.78
C ASP A 26 -5.06 -0.38 -2.09
N SER A 27 -4.34 0.66 -2.51
CA SER A 27 -4.48 2.01 -1.93
C SER A 27 -5.82 2.67 -2.23
N LEU A 28 -6.56 2.21 -3.26
CA LEU A 28 -7.77 2.87 -3.78
C LEU A 28 -7.56 4.37 -4.04
N SER A 29 -6.31 4.76 -4.29
CA SER A 29 -5.84 6.12 -4.50
C SER A 29 -4.90 6.18 -5.69
N ALA A 30 -4.64 7.38 -6.17
CA ALA A 30 -3.64 7.62 -7.20
C ALA A 30 -2.77 8.84 -6.88
N SER A 31 -1.59 8.91 -7.50
CA SER A 31 -0.70 10.07 -7.44
C SER A 31 -0.41 10.52 -6.00
N LEU A 32 -0.62 11.80 -5.66
CA LEU A 32 -0.36 12.37 -4.34
C LEU A 32 -1.18 11.70 -3.22
N GLY A 33 -2.39 11.20 -3.49
CA GLY A 33 -3.18 10.48 -2.49
C GLY A 33 -2.47 9.21 -2.02
N GLN A 34 -1.96 8.42 -2.99
CA GLN A 34 -1.13 7.25 -2.71
C GLN A 34 0.19 7.65 -2.02
N GLY A 35 0.81 8.75 -2.47
CA GLY A 35 2.06 9.26 -1.88
C GLY A 35 1.91 9.65 -0.41
N LEU A 36 0.81 10.32 -0.05
CA LEU A 36 0.51 10.71 1.33
C LEU A 36 0.25 9.47 2.20
N LEU A 37 -0.51 8.50 1.72
CA LEU A 37 -0.76 7.24 2.44
C LEU A 37 0.56 6.52 2.76
N LEU A 38 1.46 6.42 1.77
CA LEU A 38 2.77 5.80 1.96
C LEU A 38 3.68 6.60 2.90
N TYR A 39 3.66 7.93 2.81
CA TYR A 39 4.41 8.81 3.71
C TYR A 39 4.01 8.59 5.17
N LEU A 40 2.71 8.53 5.46
CA LEU A 40 2.21 8.28 6.81
C LEU A 40 2.53 6.85 7.29
N ALA A 41 2.41 5.85 6.40
CA ALA A 41 2.82 4.49 6.71
C ALA A 41 4.33 4.39 7.06
N ALA A 42 5.18 5.14 6.35
CA ALA A 42 6.61 5.18 6.66
C ALA A 42 6.89 5.75 8.06
N HIS A 43 6.13 6.75 8.51
CA HIS A 43 6.19 7.24 9.89
C HIS A 43 5.74 6.18 10.90
N LYS A 44 4.63 5.48 10.63
CA LYS A 44 4.18 4.37 11.49
C LYS A 44 5.20 3.24 11.60
N LYS A 45 5.92 2.94 10.52
CA LYS A 45 7.05 2.02 10.57
C LYS A 45 8.17 2.53 11.50
N GLN A 46 8.47 3.83 11.48
CA GLN A 46 9.48 4.44 12.37
C GLN A 46 9.03 4.45 13.84
N GLU A 47 7.73 4.47 14.11
CA GLU A 47 7.14 4.30 15.44
C GLU A 47 7.28 2.85 15.97
N GLY A 48 7.74 1.91 15.14
CA GLY A 48 8.06 0.54 15.55
C GLY A 48 6.99 -0.50 15.21
N LEU A 49 5.98 -0.15 14.39
CA LEU A 49 4.99 -1.12 13.93
C LEU A 49 5.65 -2.26 13.14
N SER A 50 5.22 -3.48 13.43
CA SER A 50 5.52 -4.66 12.61
C SER A 50 4.91 -4.53 11.21
N ALA A 51 5.34 -5.38 10.27
CA ALA A 51 4.78 -5.38 8.92
C ALA A 51 3.26 -5.64 8.92
N GLN A 52 2.77 -6.54 9.76
CA GLN A 52 1.36 -6.87 9.89
C GLN A 52 0.55 -5.71 10.47
N GLU A 53 1.04 -5.07 11.53
CA GLU A 53 0.39 -3.90 12.13
C GLU A 53 0.36 -2.72 11.16
N LEU A 54 1.43 -2.55 10.38
CA LEU A 54 1.51 -1.51 9.37
C LEU A 54 0.47 -1.75 8.25
N VAL A 55 0.31 -2.98 7.79
CA VAL A 55 -0.73 -3.33 6.79
C VAL A 55 -2.12 -3.04 7.33
N GLN A 56 -2.41 -3.44 8.56
CA GLN A 56 -3.70 -3.16 9.19
C GLN A 56 -3.94 -1.65 9.30
N TRP A 57 -2.92 -0.89 9.72
CA TRP A 57 -3.01 0.56 9.79
C TRP A 57 -3.31 1.18 8.42
N VAL A 58 -2.65 0.72 7.34
CA VAL A 58 -2.92 1.23 5.99
C VAL A 58 -4.35 0.87 5.55
N GLU A 59 -4.82 -0.35 5.78
CA GLU A 59 -6.19 -0.78 5.47
C GLU A 59 -7.25 0.05 6.20
N ASP A 60 -7.02 0.34 7.49
CA ASP A 60 -7.93 1.14 8.30
C ASP A 60 -7.94 2.62 7.88
N ASN A 61 -6.85 3.13 7.29
CA ASN A 61 -6.67 4.56 7.00
C ASN A 61 -6.81 4.94 5.51
N LYS A 62 -6.74 3.98 4.57
CA LYS A 62 -6.73 4.29 3.12
C LYS A 62 -7.96 5.03 2.62
N LEU A 63 -9.12 4.84 3.28
CA LEU A 63 -10.37 5.52 2.95
C LEU A 63 -10.55 6.87 3.66
N HIS A 64 -9.56 7.31 4.42
CA HIS A 64 -9.55 8.60 5.12
C HIS A 64 -8.63 9.63 4.45
N ILE A 65 -8.17 9.36 3.22
CA ILE A 65 -7.35 10.27 2.42
C ILE A 65 -8.12 10.66 1.16
N ASP A 66 -8.68 11.86 1.20
CA ASP A 66 -9.35 12.46 0.06
C ASP A 66 -8.33 13.14 -0.86
N HIS A 67 -8.35 12.77 -2.15
CA HIS A 67 -7.43 13.31 -3.15
C HIS A 67 -8.20 13.76 -4.39
N TRP A 68 -8.28 15.08 -4.55
CA TRP A 68 -9.04 15.73 -5.61
C TRP A 68 -8.08 16.38 -6.58
N PHE A 69 -8.35 16.23 -7.88
CA PHE A 69 -7.59 16.88 -8.92
C PHE A 69 -8.50 17.29 -10.07
N THR A 70 -8.06 18.30 -10.80
CA THR A 70 -8.67 18.76 -12.04
C THR A 70 -7.71 18.45 -13.17
N VAL A 71 -8.25 18.03 -14.32
CA VAL A 71 -7.50 17.83 -15.56
C VAL A 71 -8.10 18.70 -16.65
N ASP A 72 -7.25 19.16 -17.56
CA ASP A 72 -7.71 19.90 -18.75
C ASP A 72 -8.36 18.95 -19.79
N ASP A 73 -7.97 17.67 -19.78
CA ASP A 73 -8.46 16.60 -20.66
C ASP A 73 -8.38 15.23 -19.94
N LEU A 74 -9.25 14.28 -20.29
CA LEU A 74 -9.40 12.98 -19.62
C LEU A 74 -8.93 11.80 -20.48
#